data_AF-A0A2P6NAF6-F1
#
_entry.id   AF-A0A2P6NAF6-F1
#
_cell.length_a   1.000
_cell.length_b   1.000
_cell.length_c   1.000
_cell.angle_alpha   90.00
_cell.angle_beta   90.00
_cell.angle_gamma   90.00
#
_symmetry.space_group_name_H-M   'P 1'
#
loop_
_entity.id
_entity.type
_entity.pdbx_description
1 polymer ?
#
loop_
_entity_poly.entity_id
_entity_poly.type
_entity_poly.pdbx_seq_one_letter_code
_entity_poly.pdbx_strand_id
1 'polypeptide(L)'
;MEEEKPSVDVQPLENDCVDLGEAGFDINGSSLEGGGQILRNSVSICALLHRNLHIYNIRAKRSKPGLKAQHLHGIMLVRDMYNGQLTGGE
;
A
#
# COMPACT_ATOMS: atom_id res chain seq x y z
N MET A 1 8.81 -1.38 24.63
CA MET A 1 7.88 -0.60 23.78
C MET A 1 7.89 -1.26 22.44
N GLU A 2 6.82 -1.96 22.06
CA GLU A 2 6.69 -2.43 20.69
C GLU A 2 6.48 -1.18 19.82
N GLU A 3 7.48 -0.84 19.01
CA GLU A 3 7.33 0.24 18.02
C GLU A 3 6.20 -0.14 17.07
N GLU A 4 5.24 0.78 16.91
CA GLU A 4 4.16 0.67 15.94
C GLU A 4 4.79 0.53 14.54
N LYS A 5 4.57 -0.63 13.92
CA LYS A 5 5.24 -1.00 12.67
C LYS A 5 4.64 -0.17 11.53
N PRO A 6 5.46 0.43 10.65
CA PRO A 6 4.95 1.28 9.58
C PRO A 6 4.04 0.48 8.65
N SER A 7 2.80 0.94 8.51
CA SER A 7 1.76 0.35 7.67
C SER A 7 1.05 1.40 6.82
N VAL A 8 0.47 0.95 5.70
CA VAL A 8 -0.34 1.77 4.79
C VAL A 8 -1.55 0.97 4.35
N ASP A 9 -2.71 1.63 4.35
CA ASP A 9 -3.97 1.09 3.85
C ASP A 9 -4.42 1.88 2.62
N VAL A 10 -4.77 1.19 1.53
CA VAL A 10 -5.35 1.76 0.30
C VAL A 10 -6.69 1.10 0.03
N GLN A 11 -7.73 1.89 -0.18
CA GLN A 11 -9.10 1.42 -0.47
C GLN A 11 -9.68 2.16 -1.69
N PRO A 12 -10.37 1.51 -2.65
CA PRO A 12 -11.11 2.22 -3.70
C PRO A 12 -12.30 2.98 -3.10
N LEU A 13 -12.69 4.14 -3.66
CA LEU A 13 -14.03 4.68 -3.41
C LEU A 13 -15.05 3.77 -4.11
N GLU A 14 -16.12 3.45 -3.38
CA GLU A 14 -17.30 2.77 -3.88
C GLU A 14 -17.82 3.53 -5.11
N ASN A 15 -17.56 3.02 -6.32
CA ASN A 15 -18.40 3.10 -7.53
C ASN A 15 -17.69 2.43 -8.73
N ASP A 16 -18.49 1.72 -9.53
CA ASP A 16 -18.19 1.05 -10.81
C ASP A 16 -17.46 -0.31 -10.80
N CYS A 17 -18.22 -1.32 -10.39
CA CYS A 17 -18.41 -2.63 -11.03
C CYS A 17 -17.20 -3.43 -11.55
N VAL A 18 -16.61 -4.26 -10.67
CA VAL A 18 -16.67 -5.74 -10.74
C VAL A 18 -16.42 -6.26 -9.33
N ASP A 19 -17.42 -6.83 -8.68
CA ASP A 19 -17.21 -7.52 -7.40
C ASP A 19 -16.46 -8.83 -7.66
N LEU A 20 -15.13 -8.76 -7.68
CA LEU A 20 -14.29 -9.94 -7.76
C LEU A 20 -14.23 -10.70 -6.41
N GLY A 21 -14.95 -10.27 -5.35
CA GLY A 21 -14.92 -10.84 -3.99
C GLY A 21 -14.15 -9.98 -2.96
N GLU A 22 -14.73 -9.76 -1.78
CA GLU A 22 -14.28 -8.83 -0.72
C GLU A 22 -12.87 -9.02 -0.12
N ALA A 23 -12.07 -9.97 -0.60
CA ALA A 23 -10.75 -10.22 -0.02
C ALA A 23 -9.76 -9.11 -0.38
N GLY A 24 -9.51 -8.21 0.58
CA GLY A 24 -8.37 -7.30 0.56
C GLY A 24 -7.04 -8.06 0.63
N PHE A 25 -5.97 -7.46 0.13
CA PHE A 25 -4.63 -8.01 0.19
C PHE A 25 -3.93 -7.55 1.46
N ASP A 26 -3.32 -8.48 2.19
CA ASP A 26 -2.49 -8.19 3.36
C ASP A 26 -1.03 -8.62 3.07
N ILE A 27 -0.12 -7.65 2.99
CA ILE A 27 1.22 -7.84 2.43
C ILE A 27 2.32 -7.40 3.39
N ASN A 28 3.24 -8.32 3.68
CA ASN A 28 4.45 -8.02 4.43
C ASN A 28 5.51 -7.33 3.54
N GLY A 29 5.69 -6.02 3.71
CA GLY A 29 6.66 -5.17 3.01
C GLY A 29 8.14 -5.41 3.33
N SER A 30 8.46 -6.32 4.27
CA SER A 30 9.82 -6.78 4.54
C SER A 30 10.21 -8.05 3.76
N SER A 31 9.26 -8.62 3.02
CA SER A 31 9.45 -9.79 2.17
C SER A 31 10.47 -9.52 1.07
N LEU A 32 11.16 -10.58 0.65
CA LEU A 32 12.24 -10.53 -0.35
C LEU A 32 13.30 -9.48 0.05
N GLU A 33 13.57 -8.51 -0.82
CA GLU A 33 14.57 -7.46 -0.59
C GLU A 33 14.15 -6.38 0.41
N GLY A 34 12.89 -6.40 0.89
CA GLY A 34 12.34 -5.35 1.77
C GLY A 34 12.48 -3.95 1.16
N GLY A 35 12.41 -3.86 -0.17
CA GLY A 35 12.59 -2.63 -0.95
C GLY A 35 11.27 -1.95 -1.28
N GLY A 36 11.33 -0.80 -1.97
CA GLY A 36 10.14 -0.08 -2.43
C GLY A 36 9.41 -0.73 -3.61
N GLN A 37 9.94 -1.83 -4.17
CA GLN A 37 9.33 -2.50 -5.33
C GLN A 37 8.03 -3.22 -4.97
N ILE A 38 8.01 -3.95 -3.85
CA ILE A 38 6.79 -4.61 -3.37
C ILE A 38 5.66 -3.58 -3.19
N LEU A 39 5.98 -2.45 -2.56
CA LEU A 39 5.04 -1.35 -2.32
C LEU A 39 4.45 -0.80 -3.63
N ARG A 40 5.28 -0.45 -4.62
CA ARG A 40 4.79 0.11 -5.89
C ARG A 40 3.93 -0.89 -6.67
N ASN A 41 4.37 -2.15 -6.72
CA ASN A 41 3.66 -3.18 -7.47
C ASN A 41 2.33 -3.51 -6.81
N SER A 42 2.33 -3.74 -5.49
CA SER A 42 1.12 -4.04 -4.74
C SER A 42 0.09 -2.93 -4.88
N VAL A 43 0.47 -1.67 -4.71
CA VAL A 43 -0.45 -0.52 -4.87
C VAL A 43 -1.02 -0.44 -6.28
N SER A 44 -0.18 -0.59 -7.31
CA SER A 44 -0.63 -0.55 -8.71
C SER A 44 -1.58 -1.70 -9.04
N ILE A 45 -1.25 -2.92 -8.60
CA ILE A 45 -2.08 -4.11 -8.84
C ILE A 45 -3.41 -4.02 -8.09
N CYS A 46 -3.41 -3.57 -6.83
CA CYS A 46 -4.64 -3.45 -6.05
C CYS A 46 -5.56 -2.38 -6.61
N ALA A 47 -5.00 -1.26 -7.07
CA ALA A 47 -5.75 -0.24 -7.79
C ALA A 47 -6.39 -0.80 -9.08
N LEU A 48 -5.63 -1.53 -9.89
CA LEU A 48 -6.15 -2.19 -11.11
C LEU A 48 -7.22 -3.24 -10.83
N LEU A 49 -7.12 -3.94 -9.70
CA LEU A 49 -8.07 -4.98 -9.31
C LEU A 49 -9.27 -4.43 -8.51
N HIS A 50 -9.31 -3.13 -8.22
CA HIS A 50 -10.29 -2.52 -7.32
C HIS A 50 -10.39 -3.25 -5.98
N ARG A 51 -9.23 -3.46 -5.35
CA ARG A 51 -9.10 -4.19 -4.07
C ARG A 51 -8.47 -3.35 -2.98
N ASN A 52 -8.91 -3.62 -1.76
CA ASN A 52 -8.27 -3.11 -0.56
C ASN A 52 -6.87 -3.71 -0.40
N LEU A 53 -5.95 -2.92 0.13
CA LEU A 53 -4.56 -3.29 0.34
C LEU A 53 -4.07 -2.77 1.69
N HIS A 54 -3.62 -3.68 2.54
CA HIS A 54 -2.85 -3.40 3.74
C HIS A 54 -1.39 -3.82 3.49
N ILE A 55 -0.44 -2.91 3.68
CA ILE A 55 0.99 -3.23 3.64
C ILE A 55 1.62 -2.85 4.97
N TYR A 56 2.24 -3.81 5.65
CA TYR A 56 2.94 -3.61 6.92
C TYR A 56 4.43 -3.91 6.80
N ASN A 57 5.25 -3.54 7.79
CA ASN A 57 6.71 -3.72 7.79
C ASN A 57 7.40 -3.08 6.57
N ILE A 58 6.89 -1.93 6.11
CA ILE A 58 7.42 -1.26 4.92
C ILE A 58 8.90 -0.94 5.13
N ARG A 59 9.76 -1.52 4.28
CA ARG A 59 11.21 -1.32 4.31
C ARG A 59 11.86 -1.62 5.68
N ALA A 60 11.28 -2.54 6.46
CA ALA A 60 11.73 -2.84 7.83
C ALA A 60 13.20 -3.30 7.92
N LYS A 61 13.76 -3.88 6.85
CA LYS A 61 15.17 -4.36 6.79
C LYS A 61 16.17 -3.30 6.30
N ARG A 62 15.76 -2.04 6.12
CA ARG A 62 16.62 -0.94 5.64
C ARG A 62 17.02 -0.02 6.80
N SER A 63 18.16 0.66 6.64
CA SER A 63 18.69 1.62 7.63
C SER A 63 17.73 2.76 7.98
N LYS A 64 16.85 3.14 7.04
CA LYS A 64 15.72 4.03 7.27
C LYS A 64 14.45 3.28 6.89
N PRO A 65 13.72 2.67 7.83
CA PRO A 65 12.48 1.95 7.55
C PRO A 65 11.34 2.91 7.14
N GLY A 66 10.19 2.36 6.81
CA GLY A 66 8.99 3.13 6.47
C GLY A 66 8.99 3.72 5.06
N LEU A 67 8.01 4.60 4.84
CA LEU A 67 7.86 5.33 3.61
C LEU A 67 9.00 6.34 3.41
N LYS A 68 9.24 6.68 2.15
CA LYS A 68 10.05 7.83 1.76
C LYS A 68 9.17 8.72 0.91
N ALA A 69 9.55 9.98 0.72
CA ALA A 69 8.83 10.91 -0.14
C ALA A 69 8.45 10.30 -1.50
N GLN A 70 9.36 9.58 -2.16
CA GLN A 70 9.09 8.90 -3.44
C GLN A 70 8.01 7.80 -3.37
N HIS A 71 7.92 7.11 -2.23
CA HIS A 71 6.91 6.08 -2.02
C HIS A 71 5.56 6.73 -1.79
N LEU A 72 5.52 7.71 -0.88
CA LEU A 72 4.31 8.44 -0.53
C LEU A 72 3.68 9.10 -1.76
N HIS A 73 4.46 9.86 -2.53
CA HIS A 73 3.95 10.52 -3.73
C HIS A 73 3.47 9.52 -4.79
N GLY A 74 4.14 8.37 -4.92
CA GLY A 74 3.67 7.30 -5.81
C GLY A 74 2.32 6.74 -5.39
N ILE A 75 2.11 6.53 -4.08
CA ILE A 75 0.84 6.03 -3.54
C ILE A 75 -0.25 7.09 -3.67
N MET A 76 0.04 8.35 -3.35
CA MET A 76 -0.90 9.47 -3.52
C MET A 76 -1.33 9.63 -4.97
N LEU A 77 -0.40 9.50 -5.93
CA LEU A 77 -0.73 9.54 -7.35
C LEU A 77 -1.70 8.43 -7.73
N VAL A 78 -1.46 7.19 -7.31
CA VAL A 78 -2.36 6.07 -7.61
C VAL A 78 -3.72 6.27 -6.92
N ARG A 79 -3.73 6.74 -5.66
CA ARG A 79 -4.95 7.12 -4.96
C ARG A 79 -5.77 8.12 -5.78
N ASP A 80 -5.14 9.19 -6.26
CA ASP A 80 -5.83 10.24 -7.00
C ASP A 80 -6.32 9.77 -8.38
N MET A 81 -5.56 8.89 -9.04
CA MET A 81 -5.98 8.29 -10.32
C MET A 81 -7.20 7.38 -10.20
N TYR A 82 -7.37 6.72 -9.05
CA TYR A 82 -8.42 5.72 -8.82
C TYR A 82 -9.50 6.18 -7.84
N ASN A 83 -9.50 7.47 -7.46
CA ASN A 83 -10.35 7.99 -6.40
C ASN A 83 -10.31 7.08 -5.15
N GLY A 84 -9.12 6.73 -4.67
CA GLY A 84 -8.95 5.89 -3.50
C GLY A 84 -8.90 6.68 -2.18
N GLN A 85 -8.93 5.94 -1.07
CA GLN A 85 -8.57 6.41 0.25
C GLN A 85 -7.21 5.84 0.66
N LEU A 86 -6.47 6.61 1.45
CA LEU A 86 -5.13 6.26 1.94
C LEU A 86 -5.04 6.56 3.43
N THR A 87 -4.66 5.57 4.24
CA THR A 87 -4.39 5.72 5.69
C THR A 87 -2.95 5.28 5.99
N GLY A 88 -2.30 5.92 6.97
CA GLY A 88 -0.90 5.62 7.36
C GLY A 88 0.18 6.15 6.40
N GLY A 89 -0.21 7.01 5.45
CA GLY A 89 0.68 7.62 4.45
C GLY A 89 1.41 8.87 4.94
N GLU A 90 2.20 8.77 6.01
CA GLU A 90 3.01 9.87 6.56
C GLU A 90 4.53 9.56 6.61
#